data_AF-A0A645DG23-F1
#
_entry.id   AF-A0A645DG23-F1
#
_cell.length_a   1.000
_cell.length_b   1.000
_cell.length_c   1.000
_cell.angle_alpha   90.00
_cell.angle_beta   90.00
_cell.angle_gamma   90.00
#
_symmetry.space_group_name_H-M   'P 1'
#
loop_
_entity.id
_entity.type
_entity.pdbx_description
1 polymer ?
#
loop_
_entity_poly.entity_id
_entity_poly.type
_entity_poly.pdbx_seq_one_letter_code
_entity_poly.pdbx_strand_id
1 'polypeptide(L)'
;MLFPITPDRKTFGAYNISYDFEEGGITQQTLGVSRIFHCVKVSALLSRERERDDDNSLTYNHSFSVNATLVGLEEPVDAVRRTAVSKLTGLY
;
A
#
# COMPACT_ATOMS: atom_id res chain seq x y z
N MET A 1 -1.13 -8.12 2.59
CA MET A 1 -2.42 -8.18 1.86
C MET A 1 -3.16 -6.84 2.01
N LEU A 2 -3.93 -6.40 1.01
CA LEU A 2 -4.67 -5.12 0.99
C LEU A 2 -6.16 -5.36 1.25
N PHE A 3 -6.76 -4.65 2.20
CA PHE A 3 -8.16 -4.80 2.60
C PHE A 3 -8.87 -3.44 2.68
N PRO A 4 -10.07 -3.29 2.09
CA PRO A 4 -10.85 -2.08 2.28
C PRO A 4 -11.34 -2.01 3.75
N ILE A 5 -10.98 -0.94 4.46
CA ILE A 5 -11.40 -0.74 5.86
C ILE A 5 -12.70 0.06 5.92
N THR A 6 -12.95 0.92 4.92
CA THR A 6 -14.15 1.75 4.86
C THR A 6 -15.14 1.25 3.82
N PRO A 7 -16.47 1.40 4.06
CA PRO A 7 -17.51 0.94 3.13
C PRO A 7 -17.44 1.59 1.74
N ASP A 8 -16.92 2.83 1.66
CA ASP A 8 -16.74 3.57 0.42
C ASP A 8 -15.59 3.04 -0.45
N ARG A 9 -14.86 2.01 0.01
CA ARG A 9 -13.70 1.41 -0.68
C ARG A 9 -12.64 2.44 -1.09
N LYS A 10 -12.52 3.54 -0.35
CA LYS A 10 -11.49 4.56 -0.58
C LYS A 10 -10.36 4.48 0.44
N THR A 11 -10.56 3.80 1.56
CA THR A 11 -9.52 3.59 2.58
C THR A 11 -9.14 2.12 2.62
N PHE A 12 -7.86 1.84 2.47
CA PHE A 12 -7.31 0.50 2.43
C PHE A 12 -6.25 0.31 3.51
N GLY A 13 -6.36 -0.78 4.25
CA GLY A 13 -5.33 -1.27 5.14
C GLY A 13 -4.46 -2.28 4.45
N ALA A 14 -3.18 -2.29 4.78
CA ALA A 14 -2.27 -3.37 4.42
C ALA A 14 -1.55 -3.85 5.66
N TYR A 15 -1.44 -5.17 5.80
CA TYR A 15 -0.55 -5.78 6.79
C TYR A 15 0.36 -6.79 6.08
N ASN A 16 1.64 -6.74 6.42
CA ASN A 16 2.68 -7.65 5.95
C ASN A 16 3.50 -8.13 7.16
N ILE A 17 3.83 -9.41 7.16
CA ILE A 17 4.66 -10.05 8.16
C ILE A 17 5.61 -11.03 7.47
N SER A 18 6.89 -10.91 7.77
CA SER A 18 7.94 -11.80 7.28
C SER A 18 8.44 -12.65 8.45
N TYR A 19 8.50 -13.96 8.23
CA TYR A 19 9.00 -14.92 9.21
C TYR A 19 10.17 -15.69 8.60
N ASP A 20 11.27 -15.75 9.33
CA ASP A 20 12.42 -16.56 8.99
C ASP A 20 12.37 -17.87 9.79
N PHE A 21 12.26 -18.98 9.07
CA PHE A 21 12.20 -20.32 9.66
C PHE A 21 13.55 -20.83 10.15
N GLU A 22 14.67 -20.37 9.58
CA GLU A 22 16.01 -20.74 10.01
C GLU A 22 16.37 -20.02 11.32
N GLU A 23 16.00 -18.74 11.44
CA GLU A 23 16.21 -17.96 12.66
C GLU A 23 15.10 -18.18 13.71
N GLY A 24 13.97 -18.80 13.32
CA GLY A 24 12.85 -19.11 14.20
C GLY A 24 12.11 -17.87 14.70
N GLY A 25 12.04 -16.80 13.89
CA GLY A 25 11.56 -15.50 14.34
C GLY A 25 10.90 -14.64 13.26
N ILE A 26 10.10 -13.69 13.71
CA ILE A 26 9.54 -12.65 12.84
C ILE A 26 10.65 -11.64 12.55
N THR A 27 10.97 -11.45 11.28
CA THR A 27 12.04 -10.53 10.83
C THR A 27 11.50 -9.15 10.48
N GLN A 28 10.27 -9.07 9.97
CA GLN A 28 9.67 -7.80 9.57
C GLN A 28 8.17 -7.79 9.80
N GLN A 29 7.64 -6.65 10.21
CA GLN A 29 6.21 -6.36 10.27
C GLN A 29 5.94 -4.99 9.69
N THR A 30 4.97 -4.89 8.80
CA THR A 30 4.58 -3.61 8.19
C THR A 30 3.07 -3.46 8.25
N LEU A 31 2.63 -2.33 8.82
CA LEU A 31 1.26 -1.86 8.82
C LEU A 31 1.16 -0.64 7.92
N GLY A 32 0.25 -0.69 6.94
CA GLY A 32 -0.03 0.41 6.03
C GLY A 32 -1.50 0.81 6.09
N VAL A 33 -1.76 2.11 6.01
CA VAL A 33 -3.10 2.65 5.73
C VAL A 33 -2.96 3.62 4.58
N SER A 34 -3.84 3.49 3.58
CA SER A 34 -3.90 4.41 2.45
C SER A 34 -5.32 4.89 2.23
N ARG A 35 -5.48 6.14 1.83
CA ARG A 35 -6.77 6.73 1.47
C ARG A 35 -6.68 7.44 0.13
N ILE A 36 -7.64 7.13 -0.73
CA ILE A 36 -7.80 7.72 -2.05
C ILE A 36 -8.82 8.86 -1.95
N PHE A 37 -8.34 10.08 -2.17
CA PHE A 37 -9.16 11.27 -2.40
C PHE A 37 -9.42 11.41 -3.91
N HIS A 38 -9.96 12.57 -4.32
CA HIS A 38 -10.26 12.83 -5.72
C HIS A 38 -8.99 12.72 -6.61
N CYS A 39 -7.95 13.51 -6.31
CA CYS A 39 -6.72 13.54 -7.11
C CYS A 39 -5.46 13.11 -6.34
N VAL A 40 -5.61 12.71 -5.07
CA VAL A 40 -4.45 12.41 -4.22
C VAL A 40 -4.70 11.11 -3.47
N LYS A 41 -3.69 10.24 -3.47
CA LYS A 41 -3.62 9.10 -2.57
C LYS A 41 -2.62 9.42 -1.48
N VAL A 42 -3.11 9.43 -0.24
CA VAL A 42 -2.26 9.57 0.95
C VAL A 42 -2.06 8.20 1.55
N SER A 43 -0.83 7.84 1.88
CA SER A 43 -0.48 6.57 2.51
C SER A 43 0.42 6.81 3.70
N ALA A 44 0.15 6.12 4.80
CA ALA A 44 1.01 6.06 5.97
C ALA A 44 1.45 4.60 6.14
N LEU A 45 2.73 4.40 6.42
CA LEU A 45 3.33 3.09 6.63
C LEU A 45 4.13 3.10 7.93
N LEU A 46 3.92 2.10 8.76
CA LEU A 46 4.70 1.80 9.95
C LEU A 46 5.36 0.45 9.74
N SER A 47 6.68 0.40 9.76
CA SER A 47 7.45 -0.84 9.67
C SER A 47 8.26 -1.05 10.95
N ARG A 48 8.38 -2.32 11.32
CA ARG A 48 9.26 -2.82 12.36
C ARG A 48 10.11 -3.90 11.74
N GLU A 49 11.42 -3.73 11.80
CA GLU A 49 12.40 -4.66 11.27
C GLU A 49 13.32 -5.13 12.39
N ARG A 50 13.64 -6.41 12.37
CA ARG A 50 14.60 -7.06 13.25
C ARG A 50 15.91 -7.17 12.48
N GLU A 51 16.92 -6.45 12.94
CA GLU A 51 18.27 -6.53 12.40
C GLU A 51 19.17 -7.23 13.43
N ARG A 52 20.06 -8.09 12.94
CA ARG A 52 21.05 -8.78 13.75
C ARG A 52 22.39 -8.11 13.52
N ASP A 53 22.92 -7.47 14.54
CA ASP A 53 24.24 -6.85 14.48
C ASP A 53 25.34 -7.91 14.61
N ASP A 54 26.55 -7.57 14.15
CA ASP A 54 27.72 -8.46 14.15
C ASP A 54 28.11 -8.98 15.56
N ASP A 55 27.68 -8.31 16.64
CA ASP A 55 27.87 -8.73 18.04
C ASP A 55 26.75 -9.66 18.55
N ASN A 56 25.93 -10.21 17.63
CA ASN A 56 24.79 -11.07 17.96
C ASN A 56 23.73 -10.37 18.85
N SER A 57 23.77 -9.03 18.94
CA SER A 57 22.73 -8.24 19.59
C SER A 57 21.52 -8.08 18.69
N LEU A 58 20.35 -8.18 19.32
CA LEU A 58 19.05 -8.05 18.65
C LEU A 58 18.58 -6.60 18.68
N THR A 59 18.57 -5.95 17.52
CA THR A 59 18.14 -4.57 17.37
C THR A 59 16.80 -4.53 16.61
N TYR A 60 15.86 -3.72 17.11
CA TYR A 60 14.59 -3.48 16.44
C TYR A 60 14.58 -2.07 15.86
N ASN A 61 14.49 -1.99 14.53
CA ASN A 61 14.35 -0.72 13.83
C ASN A 61 12.88 -0.42 13.58
N HIS A 62 12.43 0.76 13.96
CA HIS A 62 11.07 1.23 13.73
C HIS A 62 11.12 2.39 12.75
N SER A 63 10.42 2.25 11.63
CA SER A 63 10.32 3.30 10.62
C SER A 63 8.87 3.70 10.38
N PHE A 64 8.65 5.00 10.24
CA PHE A 64 7.37 5.58 9.89
C PHE A 64 7.53 6.44 8.65
N SER A 65 6.68 6.24 7.65
CA SER A 65 6.67 7.02 6.42
C SER A 65 5.27 7.47 6.06
N VAL A 66 5.20 8.67 5.48
CA VAL A 66 3.98 9.22 4.89
C VAL A 66 4.29 9.60 3.45
N ASN A 67 3.45 9.15 2.53
CA ASN A 67 3.58 9.41 1.11
C ASN A 67 2.27 9.99 0.58
N ALA A 68 2.36 11.05 -0.22
CA ALA A 68 1.25 11.59 -0.99
C ALA A 68 1.59 11.49 -2.48
N THR A 69 0.73 10.80 -3.23
CA THR A 69 0.90 10.62 -4.67
C THR A 69 -0.32 11.17 -5.40
N LEU A 70 -0.11 11.90 -6.49
CA LEU A 70 -1.19 12.31 -7.37
C LEU A 70 -1.77 11.07 -8.06
N VAL A 71 -3.09 10.92 -8.01
CA VAL A 71 -3.86 9.84 -8.65
C VAL A 71 -5.01 10.46 -9.44
N GLY A 72 -5.54 9.79 -10.46
CA GLY A 72 -6.67 10.34 -11.23
C GLY A 72 -6.29 11.44 -12.25
N LEU A 73 -5.00 11.67 -12.49
CA LEU A 73 -4.55 12.12 -13.81
C LEU A 73 -4.80 10.94 -14.75
N GLU A 74 -6.02 10.81 -15.26
CA GLU A 74 -6.27 9.89 -16.36
C GLU A 74 -5.28 10.26 -17.47
N GLU A 75 -4.41 9.32 -17.84
CA GLU A 75 -3.73 9.46 -19.11
C GLU A 75 -4.83 9.68 -20.15
N PRO A 76 -4.70 10.67 -21.06
CA PRO A 76 -5.75 10.95 -22.04
C PRO A 76 -6.19 9.70 -22.83
N VAL A 77 -5.31 8.70 -22.93
CA VAL A 77 -5.60 7.36 -23.45
C VAL A 77 -6.71 6.62 -22.69
N ASP A 78 -6.76 6.66 -21.36
CA ASP A 78 -7.76 5.93 -20.56
C ASP A 78 -9.14 6.60 -20.59
N ALA A 79 -9.17 7.93 -20.73
CA ALA A 79 -10.39 8.70 -20.97
C ALA A 79 -10.94 8.41 -22.37
N VAL A 80 -10.07 8.36 -23.39
CA VAL A 80 -10.45 7.98 -24.76
C VAL A 80 -10.88 6.52 -24.83
N ARG A 81 -10.19 5.61 -24.14
CA ARG A 81 -10.52 4.18 -24.12
C ARG A 81 -11.88 3.94 -23.46
N ARG A 82 -12.19 4.60 -22.34
CA ARG A 82 -13.55 4.53 -21.75
C ARG A 82 -14.61 5.09 -22.67
N THR A 83 -14.33 6.21 -23.32
CA THR A 83 -15.27 6.81 -24.28
C THR A 83 -15.48 5.92 -25.51
N ALA A 84 -14.42 5.31 -26.03
CA ALA A 84 -14.48 4.40 -27.17
C ALA A 84 -15.22 3.11 -26.82
N VAL A 85 -14.92 2.52 -25.65
CA VAL A 85 -15.63 1.32 -25.16
C VAL A 85 -17.10 1.64 -24.93
N SER A 86 -17.43 2.75 -24.26
CA SER A 86 -18.82 3.20 -24.05
C SER A 86 -19.59 3.40 -25.36
N LYS A 87 -18.96 4.00 -26.38
CA LYS A 87 -19.56 4.17 -27.72
C LYS A 87 -19.72 2.85 -28.48
N LEU A 88 -18.82 1.88 -28.27
CA LEU A 88 -18.84 0.59 -28.96
C LEU A 88 -19.82 -0.41 -28.32
N THR A 89 -20.00 -0.35 -27.00
CA THR A 89 -20.82 -1.33 -26.27
C THR A 89 -22.21 -0.82 -25.91
N GLY A 90 -22.47 0.49 -25.97
CA GLY A 90 -23.78 1.09 -25.67
C GLY A 90 -24.26 0.88 -24.23
N LEU A 91 -23.39 0.40 -23.35
CA LEU A 91 -23.68 0.18 -21.94
C LEU A 91 -23.11 1.36 -21.14
N TYR A 92 -24.01 2.06 -20.46
CA TYR A 92 -23.73 3.13 -19.50
C TYR A 92 -23.16 2.57 -18.20
#